data_AF-A0AA38GL75-F1
#
_entry.id   AF-A0AA38GL75-F1
#
_cell.length_a   1.000
_cell.length_b   1.000
_cell.length_c   1.000
_cell.angle_alpha   90.00
_cell.angle_beta   90.00
_cell.angle_gamma   90.00
#
_symmetry.space_group_name_H-M   'P 1'
#
loop_
_entity.id
_entity.type
_entity.pdbx_description
1 polymer ?
#
loop_
_entity_poly.entity_id
_entity_poly.type
_entity_poly.pdbx_seq_one_letter_code
_entity_poly.pdbx_strand_id
1 'polypeptide(L)'
;ANTSHDSVVWENFNNPGDTWLPSMKMWKGMKLTSWKSSVDPARGLLSFGMDPSPGRTKLLLIYNNRVPYWSSGEWAGDHFTNLSEMI
;
A
#
# COMPACT_ATOMS: atom_id res chain seq x y z
N ALA A 1 -19.01 -25.51 22.57
CA ALA A 1 -17.90 -25.62 21.61
C ALA A 1 -16.91 -24.50 21.91
N ASN A 2 -15.73 -24.82 22.42
CA ASN A 2 -14.65 -23.85 22.65
C ASN A 2 -14.02 -23.55 21.28
N THR A 3 -14.38 -22.44 20.65
CA THR A 3 -13.65 -21.93 19.49
C THR A 3 -12.32 -21.41 20.01
N SER A 4 -11.26 -22.22 19.89
CA SER A 4 -9.89 -21.77 20.04
C SER A 4 -9.70 -20.62 19.07
N HIS A 5 -9.48 -19.43 19.63
CA HIS A 5 -9.07 -18.26 18.88
C HIS A 5 -7.63 -18.55 18.43
N ASP A 6 -7.48 -19.18 17.26
CA ASP A 6 -6.18 -19.35 16.62
C ASP A 6 -5.63 -17.95 16.35
N SER A 7 -4.84 -17.45 17.30
CA SER A 7 -4.18 -16.17 17.19
C SER A 7 -3.14 -16.29 16.09
N VAL A 8 -3.44 -15.74 14.91
CA VAL A 8 -2.46 -15.64 13.83
C VAL A 8 -1.31 -14.75 14.33
N VAL A 9 -0.18 -15.38 14.67
CA VAL A 9 0.99 -14.68 15.26
C VAL A 9 1.85 -14.01 14.19
N TRP A 10 1.77 -14.50 12.94
CA TRP A 10 2.49 -13.95 11.80
C TRP A 10 1.70 -14.17 10.52
N GLU A 11 1.66 -13.16 9.66
CA GLU A 11 1.06 -13.22 8.34
C GLU A 11 1.93 -12.40 7.38
N ASN A 12 2.30 -12.99 6.24
CA ASN A 12 3.20 -12.37 5.26
C ASN A 12 2.66 -11.03 4.73
N PHE A 13 1.33 -10.86 4.71
CA PHE A 13 0.67 -9.65 4.23
C PHE A 13 0.85 -8.42 5.14
N ASN A 14 1.34 -8.59 6.37
CA ASN A 14 1.56 -7.48 7.29
C ASN A 14 2.92 -6.80 7.12
N ASN A 15 3.86 -7.38 6.35
CA ASN A 15 5.14 -6.75 6.04
C ASN A 15 5.46 -6.88 4.54
N PRO A 16 4.74 -6.14 3.69
CA PRO A 16 4.83 -6.31 2.26
C PRO A 16 6.15 -5.75 1.69
N GLY A 17 6.61 -6.36 0.60
CA GLY A 17 7.76 -5.89 -0.18
C GLY A 17 7.37 -4.76 -1.12
N ASP A 18 7.47 -5.00 -2.43
CA ASP A 18 7.18 -4.03 -3.48
C ASP A 18 5.84 -4.27 -4.21
N THR A 19 5.20 -5.42 -3.97
CA THR A 19 4.05 -5.88 -4.77
C THR A 19 2.75 -5.88 -3.96
N TRP A 20 1.68 -5.35 -4.55
CA TRP A 20 0.31 -5.48 -4.05
C TRP A 20 -0.37 -6.68 -4.71
N LEU A 21 -0.68 -7.73 -3.94
CA LEU A 21 -1.34 -8.92 -4.46
C LEU A 21 -2.87 -8.85 -4.35
N PRO A 22 -3.62 -9.57 -5.20
CA PRO A 22 -5.05 -9.78 -5.00
C PRO A 22 -5.32 -10.33 -3.59
N SER A 23 -6.38 -9.83 -2.95
CA SER A 23 -6.77 -10.15 -1.56
C SER A 23 -5.92 -9.51 -0.45
N MET A 24 -4.83 -8.81 -0.76
CA MET A 24 -4.13 -7.98 0.24
C MET A 24 -4.92 -6.71 0.54
N LYS A 25 -5.14 -6.43 1.82
CA LYS A 25 -5.76 -5.18 2.27
C LYS A 25 -4.71 -4.11 2.48
N MET A 26 -4.85 -2.97 1.80
CA MET A 26 -4.02 -1.80 2.04
C MET A 26 -4.62 -0.95 3.15
N TRP A 27 -3.93 -0.86 4.30
CA TRP A 27 -4.37 -0.11 5.47
C TRP A 27 -3.49 1.12 5.73
N LYS A 28 -3.99 2.03 6.56
CA LYS A 28 -3.34 3.32 6.86
C LYS A 28 -2.03 3.13 7.62
N GLY A 29 -0.91 3.25 6.91
CA GLY A 29 0.44 3.04 7.46
C GLY A 29 1.19 1.92 6.76
N MET A 30 0.48 1.07 6.01
CA MET A 30 1.10 0.10 5.11
C MET A 30 1.74 0.83 3.91
N LYS A 31 2.96 0.45 3.57
CA LYS A 31 3.68 0.98 2.41
C LYS A 31 4.42 -0.16 1.72
N LEU A 32 4.30 -0.21 0.39
CA LEU A 32 5.15 -1.00 -0.48
C LEU A 32 6.39 -0.18 -0.80
N THR A 33 7.56 -0.80 -0.78
CA THR A 33 8.83 -0.15 -1.14
C THR A 33 9.38 -0.83 -2.38
N SER A 34 9.69 -0.07 -3.43
CA SER A 34 10.29 -0.63 -4.64
C SER A 34 11.60 -1.32 -4.32
N TRP A 35 12.01 -2.22 -5.20
CA TRP A 35 13.40 -2.65 -5.23
C TRP A 35 14.33 -1.50 -5.63
N LYS A 36 15.60 -1.62 -5.26
CA LYS A 36 16.63 -0.64 -5.61
C LYS A 36 16.96 -0.73 -7.10
N SER A 37 16.93 -1.94 -7.67
CA SER A 37 17.03 -2.17 -9.10
C SER A 37 16.37 -3.51 -9.47
N SER A 38 16.30 -3.84 -10.76
CA SER A 38 15.77 -5.12 -11.23
C SER A 38 16.53 -6.36 -10.73
N VAL A 39 17.77 -6.19 -10.27
CA VAL A 39 18.64 -7.28 -9.78
C VAL A 39 18.98 -7.16 -8.29
N ASP A 40 18.61 -6.05 -7.65
CA ASP A 40 18.91 -5.79 -6.24
C ASP A 40 17.59 -5.55 -5.47
N PRO A 41 17.10 -6.57 -4.73
CA PRO A 41 15.85 -6.51 -3.98
C PRO A 41 15.96 -5.67 -2.70
N ALA A 42 17.11 -5.05 -2.43
CA ALA A 42 17.22 -4.06 -1.37
C ALA A 42 16.21 -2.91 -1.57
N ARG A 43 15.90 -2.20 -0.50
CA ARG A 43 14.94 -1.09 -0.52
C ARG A 43 15.38 0.01 -1.48
N GLY A 44 14.53 0.32 -2.45
CA GLY A 44 14.65 1.43 -3.37
C GLY A 44 14.09 2.73 -2.81
N LEU A 45 13.94 3.71 -3.71
CA LEU A 45 13.53 5.07 -3.35
C LEU A 45 12.03 5.33 -3.55
N LEU A 46 11.30 4.46 -4.27
CA LEU A 46 9.88 4.64 -4.50
C LEU A 46 9.08 3.89 -3.43
N SER A 47 8.11 4.57 -2.85
CA SER A 47 7.19 4.01 -1.86
C SER A 47 5.75 4.23 -2.32
N PHE A 48 4.92 3.19 -2.28
CA PHE A 48 3.49 3.26 -2.60
C PHE A 48 2.64 2.95 -1.36
N GLY A 49 1.61 3.74 -1.10
CA GLY A 49 0.70 3.47 0.02
C GLY A 49 -0.38 4.53 0.20
N MET A 50 -1.18 4.37 1.24
CA MET A 50 -2.27 5.29 1.57
C MET A 50 -1.74 6.57 2.25
N ASP A 51 -2.31 7.73 1.91
CA ASP A 51 -2.01 8.99 2.60
C ASP A 51 -2.39 8.89 4.10
N PRO A 52 -1.46 9.17 5.03
CA PRO A 52 -1.75 9.15 6.46
C PRO A 52 -2.59 10.35 6.94
N SER A 53 -2.88 11.33 6.09
CA SER A 53 -3.65 12.51 6.46
C SER A 53 -5.07 12.15 6.95
N PRO A 54 -5.57 12.74 8.03
CA PRO A 54 -6.92 12.47 8.51
C PRO A 54 -7.98 12.98 7.51
N GLY A 55 -9.08 12.24 7.38
CA GLY A 55 -10.25 12.63 6.59
C GLY A 55 -10.10 12.54 5.07
N ARG A 56 -8.97 12.06 4.54
CA ARG A 56 -8.76 11.86 3.11
C ARG A 56 -8.19 10.48 2.82
N THR A 57 -8.89 9.72 1.99
CA THR A 57 -8.41 8.43 1.51
C THR A 57 -7.91 8.60 0.09
N LYS A 58 -6.60 8.49 -0.12
CA LYS A 58 -5.95 8.46 -1.44
C LYS A 58 -4.69 7.61 -1.39
N LEU A 59 -4.30 7.07 -2.52
CA LEU A 59 -3.04 6.35 -2.71
C LEU A 59 -2.00 7.31 -3.27
N LEU A 60 -0.77 7.18 -2.80
CA LEU A 60 0.36 8.02 -3.16
C LEU A 60 1.54 7.15 -3.59
N LEU A 61 2.21 7.58 -4.64
CA LEU A 61 3.56 7.14 -4.98
C LEU A 61 4.52 8.27 -4.59
N ILE A 62 5.47 7.96 -3.71
CA ILE A 62 6.39 8.93 -3.12
C ILE A 62 7.81 8.53 -3.46
N TYR A 63 8.57 9.46 -4.04
CA TYR A 63 10.00 9.33 -4.24
C TYR A 63 10.77 9.82 -3.01
N ASN A 64 11.73 9.01 -2.57
CA ASN A 64 12.62 9.25 -1.44
C ASN A 64 11.87 9.68 -0.16
N ASN A 65 10.69 9.10 0.07
CA ASN A 65 9.79 9.38 1.21
C ASN A 65 9.42 10.86 1.44
N ARG A 66 9.65 11.73 0.45
CA ARG A 66 9.46 13.18 0.59
C ARG A 66 8.73 13.80 -0.60
N VAL A 67 9.03 13.35 -1.81
CA VAL A 67 8.52 13.99 -3.03
C VAL A 67 7.34 13.19 -3.56
N PRO A 68 6.11 13.70 -3.53
CA PRO A 68 4.99 13.03 -4.15
C PRO A 68 5.22 13.00 -5.68
N TYR A 69 5.28 11.79 -6.24
CA TYR A 69 5.47 11.58 -7.67
C TYR A 69 4.13 11.41 -8.39
N TRP A 70 3.18 10.73 -7.74
CA TRP A 70 1.84 10.49 -8.29
C TRP A 70 0.80 10.29 -7.16
N SER A 71 -0.47 10.55 -7.49
CA SER A 71 -1.61 10.40 -6.57
C SER A 71 -2.81 9.83 -7.31
N SER A 72 -3.51 8.88 -6.69
CA SER A 72 -4.77 8.32 -7.20
C SER A 72 -5.91 9.33 -7.24
N GLY A 73 -5.73 10.49 -6.60
CA GLY A 73 -6.85 11.36 -6.25
C GLY A 73 -7.65 10.78 -5.08
N GLU A 74 -8.63 11.53 -4.59
CA GLU A 74 -9.46 11.12 -3.46
C GLU A 74 -10.37 9.94 -3.82
N TRP A 75 -10.65 9.10 -2.82
CA TRP A 75 -11.63 8.03 -2.87
C TRP A 75 -13.05 8.62 -2.86
N ALA A 76 -13.79 8.42 -3.95
CA ALA A 76 -15.14 8.93 -4.12
C ALA A 76 -16.22 8.03 -3.48
N GLY A 77 -15.86 6.83 -3.02
CA GLY A 77 -16.79 5.85 -2.43
C GLY A 77 -16.74 4.49 -3.14
N ASP A 78 -16.50 4.51 -4.44
CA ASP A 78 -16.44 3.35 -5.35
C ASP A 78 -15.18 3.32 -6.23
N HIS A 79 -14.61 4.49 -6.54
CA HIS A 79 -13.38 4.64 -7.31
C HIS A 79 -12.47 5.74 -6.74
N PHE A 80 -11.21 5.77 -7.19
CA PHE A 80 -10.35 6.93 -6.98
C PHE A 80 -10.43 7.86 -8.18
N THR A 81 -10.54 9.16 -7.92
CA THR A 81 -10.83 10.19 -8.93
C THR A 81 -9.83 10.28 -10.10
N ASN A 82 -8.56 9.89 -9.92
CA ASN A 82 -7.54 9.87 -10.97
C ASN A 82 -7.09 8.44 -11.35
N LEU A 83 -7.77 7.39 -10.87
CA LEU A 83 -7.54 6.01 -11.31
C LEU A 83 -8.77 5.51 -12.05
N SER A 84 -8.79 5.74 -13.36
CA SER A 84 -9.92 5.38 -14.22
C SER A 84 -9.96 3.90 -14.63
N GLU A 85 -8.93 3.10 -14.32
CA GLU A 85 -8.77 1.72 -14.83
C GLU A 85 -8.75 0.63 -13.73
N MET A 86 -9.61 0.75 -12.72
CA MET A 86 -9.95 -0.42 -11.90
C MET A 86 -11.39 -0.84 -12.22
N ILE A 87 -11.56 -1.46 -13.40
CA ILE A 87 -12.78 -2.19 -13.79
C ILE A 87 -12.54 -3.68 -13.55
#